data_AF-A0A1W1WZB5-F1
#
_entry.id   AF-A0A1W1WZB5-F1
#
_cell.length_a   1.000
_cell.length_b   1.000
_cell.length_c   1.000
_cell.angle_alpha   90.00
_cell.angle_beta   90.00
_cell.angle_gamma   90.00
#
_symmetry.space_group_name_H-M   'P 1'
#
loop_
_entity.id
_entity.type
_entity.pdbx_description
1 polymer ?
#
loop_
_entity_poly.entity_id
_entity_poly.type
_entity_poly.pdbx_seq_one_letter_code
_entity_poly.pdbx_strand_id
1 'polypeptide(L)'
;MNKKVALVVLITIGVLLTGCGNKQVKTEGTNNTQNNAIKKQSTNTTANTVNTNSTIAANTVNSGSNISAQSSTNVYTKYSGTWIDNDTLKTDRPFGRAININIDKNANLKGVVSNSSNGFSHISNVNISGKIENNKFTSNFNDDGWGHSGTIELEFKNNEIICALNYDAKSLKINSDWGISYGTFNLVNSNTPISRTITDLRNGGWNDISNQCFDVNLNKYGKVKFLTETNFNTGLYNFYLEDSKGNIACKFPVDYRNDIGQNSLVEGVSAISLADVNNDGLKDVIVLFNGTDSNKNVPISICIIFSQKNNGVFIYNKSLSEKVNKSGNNKDIKSVLNYLK
;
A
#
# COMPACT_ATOMS: atom_id res chain seq x y z
N MET A 1 -35.34 -33.14 29.94
CA MET A 1 -34.19 -33.97 30.35
C MET A 1 -34.33 -35.33 29.69
N ASN A 2 -33.54 -35.63 28.65
CA ASN A 2 -32.99 -36.95 28.34
C ASN A 2 -32.14 -36.90 27.06
N LYS A 3 -30.84 -37.08 27.32
CA LYS A 3 -29.67 -37.43 26.51
C LYS A 3 -29.90 -37.73 25.02
N LYS A 4 -29.22 -36.95 24.16
CA LYS A 4 -28.84 -37.38 22.81
C LYS A 4 -27.31 -37.42 22.70
N VAL A 5 -26.86 -38.66 22.54
CA VAL A 5 -25.69 -39.24 21.87
C VAL A 5 -24.76 -38.26 21.15
N ALA A 6 -23.47 -38.45 21.42
CA ALA A 6 -22.31 -37.76 20.88
C ALA A 6 -22.04 -38.03 19.39
N LEU A 7 -21.45 -37.05 18.71
CA LEU A 7 -20.48 -37.29 17.65
C LEU A 7 -19.33 -36.29 17.84
N VAL A 8 -18.31 -36.71 18.58
CA VAL A 8 -17.01 -36.03 18.64
C VAL A 8 -16.18 -36.59 17.50
N VAL A 9 -15.95 -35.81 16.45
CA VAL A 9 -14.95 -36.13 15.44
C VAL A 9 -13.59 -35.66 15.97
N LEU A 10 -12.88 -36.58 16.62
CA LEU A 10 -11.45 -36.47 16.92
C LEU A 10 -10.69 -36.69 15.61
N ILE A 11 -10.16 -35.63 15.00
CA ILE A 11 -9.19 -35.76 13.91
C ILE A 11 -7.84 -36.09 14.56
N THR A 12 -7.56 -37.38 14.68
CA THR A 12 -6.23 -37.92 14.94
C THR A 12 -5.37 -37.70 13.69
N ILE A 13 -4.45 -36.74 13.75
CA ILE A 13 -3.38 -36.60 12.77
C ILE A 13 -2.39 -37.75 13.02
N GLY A 14 -2.57 -38.84 12.27
CA GLY A 14 -1.59 -39.91 12.16
C GLY A 14 -0.40 -39.43 11.35
N VAL A 15 0.70 -39.08 12.03
CA VAL A 15 2.00 -38.86 11.41
C VAL A 15 2.62 -40.23 11.14
N LEU A 16 2.53 -40.69 9.88
CA LEU A 16 3.42 -41.74 9.37
C LEU A 16 4.65 -41.07 8.77
N LEU A 17 5.68 -40.88 9.61
CA LEU A 17 7.04 -40.61 9.15
C LEU A 17 7.76 -41.95 9.03
N THR A 18 7.89 -42.46 7.81
CA THR A 18 8.93 -43.43 7.47
C THR A 18 10.24 -42.67 7.27
N GLY A 19 11.17 -42.88 8.20
CA GLY A 19 12.52 -42.36 8.12
C GLY A 19 13.44 -43.26 7.29
N CYS A 20 14.38 -42.61 6.59
CA CYS A 20 15.73 -43.02 6.20
C CYS A 20 16.34 -41.77 5.53
N GLY A 21 17.52 -41.23 5.82
CA GLY A 21 18.62 -41.54 6.72
C GLY A 21 19.66 -40.41 6.58
N ASN A 22 20.40 -40.14 7.65
CA ASN A 22 21.39 -39.07 7.84
C ASN A 22 22.46 -38.93 6.74
N LYS A 23 22.86 -37.69 6.47
CA LYS A 23 24.28 -37.27 6.51
C LYS A 23 24.40 -35.85 7.09
N GLN A 24 25.01 -35.77 8.26
CA GLN A 24 25.49 -34.54 8.89
C GLN A 24 26.77 -34.08 8.21
N VAL A 25 26.89 -32.78 7.95
CA VAL A 25 28.18 -32.09 7.86
C VAL A 25 28.11 -30.89 8.79
N LYS A 26 28.95 -30.92 9.84
CA LYS A 26 29.25 -29.80 10.72
C LYS A 26 30.08 -28.78 9.95
N THR A 27 29.78 -27.48 10.08
CA THR A 27 30.84 -26.46 10.07
C THR A 27 30.48 -25.34 11.03
N GLU A 28 31.51 -24.90 11.73
CA GLU A 28 31.53 -24.05 12.92
C GLU A 28 31.05 -22.63 12.66
N GLY A 29 30.59 -21.99 13.75
CA GLY A 29 30.16 -20.60 13.76
C GLY A 29 31.31 -19.62 13.57
N THR A 30 30.99 -18.49 12.97
CA THR A 30 31.71 -17.24 13.23
C THR A 30 30.73 -16.09 13.11
N ASN A 31 30.41 -15.48 14.26
CA ASN A 31 29.70 -14.22 14.34
C ASN A 31 30.59 -13.11 13.76
N ASN A 32 30.08 -12.31 12.83
CA ASN A 32 30.70 -11.04 12.49
C ASN A 32 29.64 -9.94 12.39
N THR A 33 29.45 -9.28 13.53
CA THR A 33 28.83 -7.96 13.67
C THR A 33 29.83 -6.92 13.15
N GLN A 34 29.55 -6.25 12.05
CA GLN A 34 30.32 -5.07 11.64
C GLN A 34 29.57 -3.78 12.01
N ASN A 35 29.98 -3.23 13.15
CA ASN A 35 29.82 -1.82 13.50
C ASN A 35 30.77 -0.99 12.62
N ASN A 36 30.23 -0.04 11.84
CA ASN A 36 31.05 1.01 11.23
C ASN A 36 30.69 2.38 11.81
N ALA A 37 31.53 2.81 12.74
CA ALA A 37 31.60 4.17 13.24
C ALA A 37 32.35 5.05 12.22
N ILE A 38 31.71 6.15 11.78
CA ILE A 38 32.33 7.13 10.87
C ILE A 38 33.09 8.16 11.69
N LYS A 39 34.43 8.12 11.59
CA LYS A 39 35.33 9.20 12.05
C LYS A 39 35.46 10.26 10.95
N LYS A 40 35.33 11.53 11.37
CA LYS A 40 35.70 12.74 10.63
C LYS A 40 37.17 12.69 10.21
N GLN A 41 37.47 13.06 8.97
CA GLN A 41 38.80 13.50 8.58
C GLN A 41 38.70 14.72 7.67
N SER A 42 39.32 15.81 8.14
CA SER A 42 39.54 17.04 7.40
C SER A 42 40.72 16.87 6.44
N THR A 43 40.58 17.35 5.21
CA THR A 43 41.72 17.55 4.32
C THR A 43 41.82 19.03 3.95
N ASN A 44 42.94 19.62 4.36
CA ASN A 44 43.44 20.88 3.85
C ASN A 44 43.86 20.70 2.38
N THR A 45 43.54 21.65 1.51
CA THR A 45 44.32 21.88 0.29
C THR A 45 44.42 23.38 0.03
N THR A 46 45.67 23.81 -0.13
CA THR A 46 46.14 25.18 -0.28
C THR A 46 45.80 25.75 -1.65
N ALA A 47 45.67 27.08 -1.67
CA ALA A 47 45.30 27.99 -2.74
C ALA A 47 46.04 27.82 -4.08
N ASN A 48 45.35 28.25 -5.15
CA ASN A 48 45.99 29.04 -6.21
C ASN A 48 45.06 30.16 -6.68
N THR A 49 45.60 31.37 -6.59
CA THR A 49 44.99 32.67 -6.86
C THR A 49 45.11 33.01 -8.34
N VAL A 50 44.02 33.43 -8.99
CA VAL A 50 44.10 34.31 -10.17
C VAL A 50 43.19 35.51 -9.92
N ASN A 51 43.85 36.65 -9.70
CA ASN A 51 43.25 37.98 -9.63
C ASN A 51 42.96 38.49 -11.03
N THR A 52 41.75 38.99 -11.25
CA THR A 52 41.52 40.10 -12.18
C THR A 52 40.64 41.12 -11.48
N ASN A 53 41.25 42.24 -11.09
CA ASN A 53 40.59 43.42 -10.55
C ASN A 53 39.76 44.11 -11.62
N SER A 54 38.54 44.52 -11.26
CA SER A 54 37.92 45.74 -11.79
C SER A 54 36.99 46.30 -10.71
N THR A 55 37.47 47.37 -10.08
CA THR A 55 36.71 48.34 -9.27
C THR A 55 35.63 48.99 -10.15
N ILE A 56 34.44 49.35 -9.64
CA ILE A 56 34.15 50.68 -9.11
C ILE A 56 32.77 50.70 -8.41
N ALA A 57 32.74 51.46 -7.30
CA ALA A 57 31.65 52.19 -6.64
C ALA A 57 30.56 51.43 -5.86
N ALA A 58 30.67 51.61 -4.54
CA ALA A 58 29.59 51.52 -3.58
C ALA A 58 28.50 52.58 -3.83
N ASN A 59 27.24 52.19 -3.64
CA ASN A 59 26.20 53.09 -3.17
C ASN A 59 25.40 52.40 -2.07
N THR A 60 25.61 52.88 -0.86
CA THR A 60 24.86 52.51 0.35
C THR A 60 23.48 53.16 0.25
N VAL A 61 22.41 52.36 0.23
CA VAL A 61 21.09 52.81 0.68
C VAL A 61 20.55 51.80 1.67
N ASN A 62 20.52 52.24 2.91
CA ASN A 62 19.83 51.62 4.01
C ASN A 62 18.33 51.77 3.77
N SER A 63 17.60 50.67 3.65
CA SER A 63 16.14 50.67 3.73
C SER A 63 15.70 49.33 4.30
N GLY A 64 15.56 49.34 5.63
CA GLY A 64 14.90 48.27 6.36
C GLY A 64 13.52 48.03 5.76
N SER A 65 13.35 46.85 5.18
CA SER A 65 12.06 46.33 4.76
C SER A 65 11.91 45.01 5.47
N ASN A 66 11.12 44.99 6.54
CA ASN A 66 10.56 43.77 7.10
C ASN A 66 9.87 43.04 5.94
N ILE A 67 10.51 42.01 5.40
CA ILE A 67 9.84 41.06 4.53
C ILE A 67 8.95 40.24 5.46
N SER A 68 7.74 40.76 5.68
CA SER A 68 6.63 39.98 6.20
C SER A 68 6.47 38.77 5.29
N ALA A 69 6.78 37.59 5.82
CA ALA A 69 6.62 36.31 5.16
C ALA A 69 5.19 36.24 4.59
N GLN A 70 5.11 36.31 3.27
CA GLN A 70 3.85 36.18 2.54
C GLN A 70 3.40 34.73 2.70
N SER A 71 2.45 34.52 3.61
CA SER A 71 1.90 33.21 3.97
C SER A 71 1.26 32.57 2.74
N SER A 72 1.98 31.64 2.12
CA SER A 72 1.51 30.87 0.96
C SER A 72 0.53 29.79 1.43
N THR A 73 -0.72 30.17 1.67
CA THR A 73 -1.80 29.33 2.23
C THR A 73 -2.33 28.24 1.28
N ASN A 74 -1.48 27.58 0.49
CA ASN A 74 -1.88 26.42 -0.32
C ASN A 74 -0.74 25.46 -0.70
N VAL A 75 0.49 25.63 -0.18
CA VAL A 75 1.64 24.84 -0.66
C VAL A 75 1.59 23.38 -0.19
N TYR A 76 1.01 23.13 1.00
CA TYR A 76 1.07 21.80 1.62
C TYR A 76 -0.13 20.90 1.32
N THR A 77 -1.23 21.43 0.76
CA THR A 77 -2.43 20.65 0.44
C THR A 77 -2.13 19.49 -0.51
N LYS A 78 -1.15 19.67 -1.40
CA LYS A 78 -0.63 18.62 -2.31
C LYS A 78 -0.06 17.38 -1.61
N TYR A 79 0.31 17.50 -0.33
CA TYR A 79 0.80 16.36 0.44
C TYR A 79 -0.33 15.55 1.07
N SER A 80 -1.58 15.96 0.94
CA SER A 80 -2.70 15.13 1.40
C SER A 80 -2.75 13.82 0.63
N GLY A 81 -3.00 12.72 1.35
CA GLY A 81 -3.06 11.37 0.81
C GLY A 81 -2.30 10.36 1.66
N THR A 82 -2.10 9.18 1.08
CA THR A 82 -1.37 8.07 1.70
C THR A 82 0.09 8.08 1.24
N TRP A 83 1.00 7.96 2.18
CA TRP A 83 2.45 7.91 1.98
C TRP A 83 3.01 6.62 2.56
N ILE A 84 3.82 5.91 1.78
CA ILE A 84 4.33 4.57 2.09
C ILE A 84 5.81 4.46 1.71
N ASP A 85 6.49 3.43 2.22
CA ASP A 85 7.84 3.11 1.77
C ASP A 85 7.86 2.80 0.26
N ASN A 86 8.96 3.15 -0.40
CA ASN A 86 9.15 2.87 -1.83
C ASN A 86 9.07 1.36 -2.15
N ASP A 87 9.58 0.51 -1.25
CA ASP A 87 9.47 -0.95 -1.36
C ASP A 87 8.01 -1.42 -1.33
N THR A 88 7.21 -0.90 -0.39
CA THR A 88 5.77 -1.18 -0.29
C THR A 88 5.05 -0.77 -1.58
N LEU A 89 5.36 0.41 -2.13
CA LEU A 89 4.79 0.87 -3.39
C LEU A 89 5.18 -0.04 -4.56
N LYS A 90 6.47 -0.41 -4.66
CA LYS A 90 7.04 -1.27 -5.71
C LYS A 90 6.42 -2.65 -5.73
N THR A 91 6.34 -3.28 -4.56
CA THR A 91 5.88 -4.67 -4.39
C THR A 91 4.37 -4.79 -4.25
N ASP A 92 3.66 -3.67 -4.16
CA ASP A 92 2.23 -3.60 -3.85
C ASP A 92 1.85 -4.29 -2.53
N ARG A 93 2.74 -4.25 -1.54
CA ARG A 93 2.53 -4.94 -0.27
C ARG A 93 1.36 -4.28 0.50
N PRO A 94 0.35 -5.05 0.95
CA PRO A 94 -0.85 -4.48 1.56
C PRO A 94 -0.68 -4.05 3.02
N PHE A 95 0.47 -4.37 3.63
CA PHE A 95 0.80 -4.08 5.03
C PHE A 95 2.18 -3.40 5.14
N GLY A 96 2.51 -2.98 6.36
CA GLY A 96 3.69 -2.20 6.69
C GLY A 96 3.33 -0.78 7.12
N ARG A 97 4.30 0.13 6.98
CA ARG A 97 4.15 1.51 7.41
C ARG A 97 3.37 2.33 6.39
N ALA A 98 2.44 3.14 6.89
CA ALA A 98 1.77 4.14 6.10
C ALA A 98 1.54 5.41 6.91
N ILE A 99 1.47 6.55 6.23
CA ILE A 99 0.99 7.81 6.79
C ILE A 99 -0.15 8.29 5.91
N ASN A 100 -1.35 8.39 6.48
CA ASN A 100 -2.49 8.99 5.81
C ASN A 100 -2.73 10.37 6.41
N ILE A 101 -2.59 11.42 5.60
CA ILE A 101 -2.70 12.81 6.06
C ILE A 101 -3.66 13.61 5.19
N ASN A 102 -4.37 14.54 5.82
CA ASN A 102 -5.14 15.58 5.21
C ASN A 102 -4.61 16.93 5.71
N ILE A 103 -4.28 17.82 4.79
CA ILE A 103 -3.73 19.13 5.10
C ILE A 103 -4.63 20.19 4.50
N ASP A 104 -5.14 21.09 5.35
CA ASP A 104 -5.96 22.21 4.89
C ASP A 104 -5.12 23.36 4.30
N LYS A 105 -5.80 24.35 3.72
CA LYS A 105 -5.18 25.55 3.16
C LYS A 105 -4.35 26.36 4.17
N ASN A 106 -4.61 26.22 5.46
CA ASN A 106 -3.90 26.92 6.53
C ASN A 106 -2.71 26.10 7.06
N ALA A 107 -2.35 25.01 6.37
CA ALA A 107 -1.30 24.08 6.76
C ALA A 107 -1.59 23.34 8.08
N ASN A 108 -2.87 23.24 8.47
CA ASN A 108 -3.26 22.35 9.54
C ASN A 108 -3.33 20.92 9.01
N LEU A 109 -2.51 20.06 9.58
CA LEU A 109 -2.44 18.64 9.30
C LEU A 109 -3.33 17.88 10.29
N LYS A 110 -4.06 16.89 9.77
CA LYS A 110 -4.66 15.80 10.54
C LYS A 110 -4.37 14.49 9.83
N GLY A 111 -4.04 13.45 10.57
CA GLY A 111 -3.73 12.16 9.95
C GLY A 111 -3.48 11.04 10.94
N VAL A 112 -3.05 9.92 10.40
CA VAL A 112 -2.70 8.71 11.14
C VAL A 112 -1.36 8.20 10.61
N VAL A 113 -0.42 7.95 11.53
CA VAL A 113 0.76 7.13 11.26
C VAL A 113 0.41 5.71 11.69
N SER A 114 0.55 4.76 10.78
CA SER A 114 0.24 3.37 11.04
C SER A 114 1.40 2.45 10.70
N ASN A 115 1.44 1.33 11.41
CA ASN A 115 2.26 0.19 11.06
C ASN A 115 1.41 -1.07 11.17
N SER A 116 1.61 -2.02 10.26
CA SER A 116 0.89 -3.28 10.27
C SER A 116 1.82 -4.43 9.97
N SER A 117 1.70 -5.49 10.77
CA SER A 117 2.43 -6.71 10.53
C SER A 117 1.82 -7.50 9.38
N ASN A 118 2.56 -8.55 8.99
CA ASN A 118 2.11 -9.48 8.00
C ASN A 118 0.71 -10.05 8.32
N GLY A 119 -0.17 -10.05 7.32
CA GLY A 119 -1.56 -10.51 7.46
C GLY A 119 -2.45 -9.66 8.36
N PHE A 120 -2.03 -8.44 8.71
CA PHE A 120 -2.76 -7.56 9.63
C PHE A 120 -2.99 -8.16 11.03
N SER A 121 -2.17 -9.12 11.44
CA SER A 121 -2.24 -9.75 12.77
C SER A 121 -2.04 -8.74 13.90
N HIS A 122 -1.28 -7.68 13.64
CA HIS A 122 -1.00 -6.60 14.57
C HIS A 122 -1.02 -5.29 13.80
N ILE A 123 -1.72 -4.31 14.37
CA ILE A 123 -1.88 -2.98 13.79
C ILE A 123 -1.59 -1.97 14.89
N SER A 124 -0.77 -0.98 14.58
CA SER A 124 -0.49 0.18 15.40
C SER A 124 -0.95 1.43 14.67
N ASN A 125 -1.61 2.35 15.38
CA ASN A 125 -2.10 3.60 14.82
C ASN A 125 -1.86 4.74 15.81
N VAL A 126 -1.26 5.81 15.32
CA VAL A 126 -1.05 7.04 16.08
C VAL A 126 -1.69 8.20 15.32
N ASN A 127 -2.70 8.81 15.94
CA ASN A 127 -3.32 10.03 15.41
C ASN A 127 -2.35 11.20 15.55
N ILE A 128 -2.16 11.95 14.47
CA ILE A 128 -1.34 13.15 14.45
C ILE A 128 -2.20 14.35 14.03
N SER A 129 -2.00 15.48 14.69
CA SER A 129 -2.63 16.74 14.29
C SER A 129 -1.82 17.93 14.75
N GLY A 130 -1.86 19.01 13.98
CA GLY A 130 -1.16 20.25 14.31
C GLY A 130 -0.84 21.04 13.06
N LYS A 131 0.10 21.98 13.17
CA LYS A 131 0.43 22.91 12.10
C LYS A 131 1.79 22.58 11.49
N ILE A 132 1.89 22.68 10.17
CA ILE A 132 3.17 22.57 9.47
C ILE A 132 3.85 23.94 9.49
N GLU A 133 5.10 23.96 9.92
CA GLU A 133 5.94 25.17 9.99
C GLU A 133 7.32 24.86 9.41
N ASN A 134 7.83 25.74 8.54
CA ASN A 134 9.15 25.58 7.90
C ASN A 134 9.37 24.19 7.25
N ASN A 135 8.37 23.71 6.50
CA ASN A 135 8.33 22.38 5.89
C ASN A 135 8.44 21.22 6.88
N LYS A 136 8.13 21.43 8.16
CA LYS A 136 8.19 20.41 9.21
C LYS A 136 6.89 20.34 10.00
N PHE A 137 6.58 19.15 10.47
CA PHE A 137 5.55 18.88 11.45
C PHE A 137 6.15 18.01 12.55
N THR A 138 5.81 18.30 13.80
CA THR A 138 6.24 17.50 14.95
C THR A 138 5.06 17.26 15.88
N SER A 139 4.92 16.02 16.35
CA SER A 139 3.93 15.65 17.37
C SER A 139 4.49 14.60 18.29
N ASN A 140 4.12 14.65 19.56
CA ASN A 140 4.36 13.54 20.48
C ASN A 140 3.20 12.54 20.42
N PHE A 141 3.47 11.30 20.81
CA PHE A 141 2.47 10.26 21.04
C PHE A 141 2.79 9.55 22.36
N ASN A 142 1.75 9.21 23.10
CA ASN A 142 1.89 8.63 24.43
C ASN A 142 1.65 7.11 24.45
N ASP A 143 1.00 6.60 23.40
CA ASP A 143 0.73 5.17 23.19
C ASP A 143 0.48 4.95 21.69
N ASP A 144 1.01 3.85 21.16
CA ASP A 144 0.83 3.38 19.80
C ASP A 144 -0.05 2.12 19.73
N GLY A 145 -0.66 1.74 20.86
CA GLY A 145 -1.45 0.52 21.05
C GLY A 145 -0.61 -0.70 21.45
N TRP A 146 0.71 -0.56 21.50
CA TRP A 146 1.67 -1.61 21.87
C TRP A 146 2.58 -1.17 23.02
N GLY A 147 2.23 -0.07 23.70
CA GLY A 147 2.90 0.43 24.88
C GLY A 147 4.02 1.43 24.61
N HIS A 148 4.30 1.78 23.34
CA HIS A 148 5.34 2.76 23.04
C HIS A 148 4.81 4.19 23.04
N SER A 149 5.62 5.10 23.58
CA SER A 149 5.52 6.55 23.46
C SER A 149 6.75 7.16 22.78
N GLY A 150 6.61 8.39 22.27
CA GLY A 150 7.71 9.13 21.68
C GLY A 150 7.30 10.33 20.81
N THR A 151 8.07 10.61 19.77
CA THR A 151 7.90 11.75 18.86
C THR A 151 7.87 11.32 17.40
N ILE A 152 7.01 11.98 16.64
CA ILE A 152 6.86 11.87 15.19
C ILE A 152 7.29 13.20 14.58
N GLU A 153 8.22 13.17 13.65
CA GLU A 153 8.63 14.32 12.85
C GLU A 153 8.43 14.02 11.36
N LEU A 154 7.78 14.93 10.65
CA LEU A 154 7.60 14.87 9.20
C LEU A 154 8.32 16.05 8.56
N GLU A 155 9.20 15.79 7.61
CA GLU A 155 9.82 16.81 6.75
C GLU A 155 9.23 16.69 5.33
N PHE A 156 8.60 17.76 4.85
CA PHE A 156 7.93 17.80 3.55
C PHE A 156 8.91 18.23 2.46
N LYS A 157 9.27 17.30 1.58
CA LYS A 157 10.18 17.51 0.44
C LYS A 157 9.45 17.33 -0.88
N ASN A 158 10.04 17.80 -1.98
CA ASN A 158 9.42 17.65 -3.28
C ASN A 158 9.15 16.17 -3.61
N ASN A 159 7.87 15.78 -3.68
CA ASN A 159 7.39 14.42 -3.93
C ASN A 159 7.75 13.36 -2.86
N GLU A 160 8.21 13.77 -1.68
CA GLU A 160 8.64 12.86 -0.61
C GLU A 160 8.26 13.42 0.76
N ILE A 161 7.98 12.54 1.73
CA ILE A 161 7.93 12.89 3.15
C ILE A 161 8.97 12.06 3.87
N ILE A 162 9.89 12.72 4.56
CA ILE A 162 10.78 12.03 5.50
C ILE A 162 10.06 11.97 6.85
N CYS A 163 9.81 10.76 7.32
CA CYS A 163 9.21 10.50 8.63
C CYS A 163 10.29 9.99 9.59
N ALA A 164 10.56 10.73 10.67
CA ALA A 164 11.38 10.27 11.76
C ALA A 164 10.49 9.93 12.98
N LEU A 165 10.63 8.70 13.45
CA LEU A 165 9.91 8.14 14.58
C LEU A 165 10.92 7.83 15.69
N ASN A 166 10.81 8.57 16.78
CA ASN A 166 11.69 8.43 17.94
C ASN A 166 10.92 7.93 19.14
N TYR A 167 11.49 6.96 19.85
CA TYR A 167 10.93 6.40 21.07
C TYR A 167 11.49 7.12 22.30
N ASP A 168 10.65 7.29 23.30
CA ASP A 168 11.10 7.72 24.62
C ASP A 168 11.99 6.65 25.27
N ALA A 169 12.79 7.06 26.27
CA ALA A 169 13.70 6.16 26.98
C ALA A 169 13.01 4.96 27.65
N LYS A 170 11.70 5.06 27.95
CA LYS A 170 10.89 3.93 28.47
C LYS A 170 10.53 2.96 27.35
N SER A 171 10.09 3.48 26.20
CA SER A 171 9.72 2.70 25.01
C SER A 171 10.89 1.90 24.45
N LEU A 172 12.12 2.42 24.51
CA LEU A 172 13.34 1.71 24.11
C LEU A 172 13.62 0.44 24.95
N LYS A 173 12.94 0.25 26.09
CA LYS A 173 13.07 -0.93 26.95
C LYS A 173 11.93 -1.94 26.75
N ILE A 174 10.95 -1.61 25.93
CA ILE A 174 9.82 -2.49 25.63
C ILE A 174 10.29 -3.52 24.62
N ASN A 175 10.01 -4.80 24.91
CA ASN A 175 10.32 -5.90 24.01
C ASN A 175 9.14 -6.15 23.06
N SER A 176 8.84 -5.18 22.20
CA SER A 176 7.74 -5.24 21.23
C SER A 176 8.10 -4.50 19.93
N ASP A 177 8.20 -5.23 18.82
CA ASP A 177 8.29 -4.73 17.45
C ASP A 177 6.92 -4.51 16.75
N TRP A 178 5.82 -4.59 17.50
CA TRP A 178 4.44 -4.53 16.97
C TRP A 178 3.92 -3.10 16.80
N GLY A 179 4.60 -2.16 17.45
CA GLY A 179 4.32 -0.73 17.43
C GLY A 179 4.66 -0.02 16.12
N ILE A 180 4.59 1.30 16.13
CA ILE A 180 5.10 2.11 15.01
C ILE A 180 6.63 2.03 14.95
N SER A 181 7.20 1.66 13.81
CA SER A 181 8.65 1.40 13.71
C SER A 181 9.49 2.61 14.13
N TYR A 182 10.46 2.41 15.03
CA TYR A 182 11.50 3.40 15.32
C TYR A 182 12.45 3.59 14.14
N GLY A 183 12.80 4.84 13.79
CA GLY A 183 13.79 5.16 12.75
C GLY A 183 13.39 6.32 11.85
N THR A 184 14.14 6.50 10.76
CA THR A 184 13.89 7.53 9.74
C THR A 184 13.59 6.89 8.41
N PHE A 185 12.51 7.33 7.76
CA PHE A 185 11.94 6.66 6.60
C PHE A 185 11.56 7.65 5.51
N ASN A 186 11.92 7.28 4.30
CA ASN A 186 11.62 8.02 3.10
C ASN A 186 10.32 7.50 2.49
N LEU A 187 9.27 8.31 2.55
CA LEU A 187 7.95 7.93 2.09
C LEU A 187 7.60 8.63 0.79
N VAL A 188 6.97 7.87 -0.10
CA VAL A 188 6.45 8.35 -1.38
C VAL A 188 4.94 8.27 -1.39
N ASN A 189 4.29 9.13 -2.16
CA ASN A 189 2.84 9.09 -2.30
C ASN A 189 2.42 7.75 -2.93
N SER A 190 1.39 7.10 -2.41
CA SER A 190 0.94 5.79 -2.89
C SER A 190 0.42 5.79 -4.33
N ASN A 191 0.12 6.97 -4.89
CA ASN A 191 -0.31 7.16 -6.27
C ASN A 191 0.84 7.57 -7.20
N THR A 192 2.08 7.61 -6.71
CA THR A 192 3.25 7.89 -7.55
C THR A 192 3.33 6.86 -8.68
N PRO A 193 3.42 7.28 -9.95
CA PRO A 193 3.63 6.34 -11.05
C PRO A 193 4.91 5.56 -10.85
N ILE A 194 4.85 4.24 -10.99
CA ILE A 194 6.04 3.39 -10.88
C ILE A 194 6.07 2.32 -11.97
N SER A 195 7.27 1.98 -12.40
CA SER A 195 7.52 0.77 -13.19
C SER A 195 7.69 -0.40 -12.23
N ARG A 196 6.92 -1.48 -12.40
CA ARG A 196 7.06 -2.73 -11.65
C ARG A 196 6.87 -3.93 -12.56
N THR A 197 7.44 -5.06 -12.15
CA THR A 197 7.40 -6.35 -12.83
C THR A 197 6.56 -7.35 -12.05
N ILE A 198 6.28 -8.50 -12.65
CA ILE A 198 5.66 -9.60 -11.92
C ILE A 198 6.52 -10.07 -10.74
N THR A 199 7.84 -10.09 -10.88
CA THR A 199 8.77 -10.45 -9.78
C THR A 199 8.64 -9.51 -8.59
N ASP A 200 8.44 -8.21 -8.83
CA ASP A 200 8.21 -7.25 -7.74
C ASP A 200 6.94 -7.59 -6.97
N LEU A 201 5.85 -8.00 -7.65
CA LEU A 201 4.62 -8.44 -6.98
C LEU A 201 4.84 -9.73 -6.17
N ARG A 202 5.62 -10.69 -6.69
CA ARG A 202 5.97 -11.91 -5.96
C ARG A 202 6.70 -11.60 -4.65
N ASN A 203 7.62 -10.62 -4.67
CA ASN A 203 8.30 -10.12 -3.47
C ASN A 203 7.35 -9.46 -2.45
N GLY A 204 6.22 -8.90 -2.92
CA GLY A 204 5.13 -8.39 -2.07
C GLY A 204 4.20 -9.46 -1.52
N GLY A 205 4.42 -10.73 -1.88
CA GLY A 205 3.63 -11.87 -1.47
C GLY A 205 2.35 -12.09 -2.27
N TRP A 206 2.30 -11.56 -3.50
CA TRP A 206 1.23 -11.87 -4.45
C TRP A 206 1.50 -13.20 -5.15
N ASN A 207 0.46 -13.98 -5.43
CA ASN A 207 0.52 -15.24 -6.19
C ASN A 207 -0.60 -15.31 -7.24
N ASP A 208 -0.22 -15.78 -8.44
CA ASP A 208 -1.15 -16.03 -9.53
C ASP A 208 -2.24 -17.02 -9.11
N ILE A 209 -3.46 -16.72 -9.50
CA ILE A 209 -4.53 -17.71 -9.58
C ILE A 209 -4.58 -18.18 -11.04
N SER A 210 -3.75 -19.18 -11.34
CA SER A 210 -3.37 -19.52 -12.72
C SER A 210 -4.52 -19.78 -13.69
N ASN A 211 -5.63 -20.37 -13.23
CA ASN A 211 -6.84 -20.59 -14.03
C ASN A 211 -7.65 -19.30 -14.30
N GLN A 212 -7.20 -18.15 -13.80
CA GLN A 212 -7.82 -16.82 -13.91
C GLN A 212 -6.83 -15.78 -14.45
N CYS A 213 -5.72 -16.23 -15.05
CA CYS A 213 -4.78 -15.41 -15.77
C CYS A 213 -4.78 -15.80 -17.25
N PHE A 214 -5.03 -14.85 -18.16
CA PHE A 214 -5.20 -15.16 -19.59
C PHE A 214 -4.83 -14.00 -20.50
N ASP A 215 -4.38 -14.33 -21.71
CA ASP A 215 -4.10 -13.35 -22.77
C ASP A 215 -5.39 -12.65 -23.21
N VAL A 216 -5.33 -11.33 -23.37
CA VAL A 216 -6.45 -10.51 -23.82
C VAL A 216 -5.97 -9.39 -24.74
N ASN A 217 -6.83 -9.00 -25.67
CA ASN A 217 -6.63 -7.80 -26.49
C ASN A 217 -7.59 -6.70 -26.04
N LEU A 218 -7.03 -5.60 -25.53
CA LEU A 218 -7.76 -4.45 -25.00
C LEU A 218 -7.50 -3.20 -25.85
N ASN A 219 -8.53 -2.39 -26.07
CA ASN A 219 -8.50 -1.23 -26.96
C ASN A 219 -7.33 -0.27 -26.68
N LYS A 220 -6.99 -0.06 -25.41
CA LYS A 220 -5.94 0.88 -24.97
C LYS A 220 -4.58 0.23 -24.67
N TYR A 221 -4.51 -1.09 -24.62
CA TYR A 221 -3.30 -1.82 -24.22
C TYR A 221 -2.78 -2.78 -25.29
N GLY A 222 -3.57 -3.07 -26.33
CA GLY A 222 -3.25 -4.12 -27.28
C GLY A 222 -3.26 -5.49 -26.60
N LYS A 223 -2.34 -6.37 -27.02
CA LYS A 223 -2.16 -7.70 -26.43
C LYS A 223 -1.44 -7.60 -25.08
N VAL A 224 -2.13 -7.99 -24.02
CA VAL A 224 -1.63 -8.04 -22.63
C VAL A 224 -2.14 -9.31 -21.95
N LYS A 225 -1.55 -9.69 -20.83
CA LYS A 225 -2.05 -10.77 -19.98
C LYS A 225 -2.82 -10.15 -18.80
N PHE A 226 -4.07 -10.57 -18.63
CA PHE A 226 -4.83 -10.25 -17.42
C PHE A 226 -4.34 -11.16 -16.29
N LEU A 227 -4.05 -10.58 -15.12
CA LEU A 227 -3.59 -11.30 -13.94
C LEU A 227 -4.61 -11.17 -12.81
N THR A 228 -4.99 -12.31 -12.24
CA THR A 228 -5.68 -12.39 -10.97
C THR A 228 -4.70 -12.84 -9.91
N GLU A 229 -4.49 -12.01 -8.90
CA GLU A 229 -3.48 -12.20 -7.88
C GLU A 229 -4.15 -12.28 -6.51
N THR A 230 -3.69 -13.21 -5.67
CA THR A 230 -4.04 -13.24 -4.24
C THR A 230 -2.80 -13.06 -3.39
N ASN A 231 -2.90 -12.29 -2.32
CA ASN A 231 -1.81 -12.12 -1.38
C ASN A 231 -1.94 -13.18 -0.27
N PHE A 232 -1.00 -14.13 -0.21
CA PHE A 232 -1.11 -15.28 0.70
C PHE A 232 -1.16 -14.91 2.18
N ASN A 233 -0.68 -13.71 2.51
CA ASN A 233 -0.67 -13.24 3.89
C ASN A 233 -1.99 -12.64 4.34
N THR A 234 -2.72 -12.01 3.42
CA THR A 234 -3.92 -11.23 3.73
C THR A 234 -5.20 -11.80 3.14
N GLY A 235 -5.09 -12.77 2.21
CA GLY A 235 -6.22 -13.28 1.43
C GLY A 235 -6.81 -12.26 0.45
N LEU A 236 -6.19 -11.08 0.30
CA LEU A 236 -6.68 -10.02 -0.57
C LEU A 236 -6.44 -10.37 -2.03
N TYR A 237 -7.43 -10.06 -2.87
CA TYR A 237 -7.33 -10.16 -4.32
C TYR A 237 -6.91 -8.82 -4.92
N ASN A 238 -6.11 -8.86 -5.99
CA ASN A 238 -5.82 -7.73 -6.86
C ASN A 238 -5.82 -8.19 -8.32
N PHE A 239 -6.06 -7.23 -9.22
CA PHE A 239 -6.04 -7.49 -10.66
C PHE A 239 -5.04 -6.56 -11.34
N TYR A 240 -4.37 -7.09 -12.35
CA TYR A 240 -3.35 -6.37 -13.10
C TYR A 240 -3.41 -6.69 -14.60
N LEU A 241 -2.78 -5.83 -15.40
CA LEU A 241 -2.40 -6.13 -16.78
C LEU A 241 -0.88 -6.21 -16.86
N GLU A 242 -0.38 -7.29 -17.43
CA GLU A 242 1.04 -7.52 -17.74
C GLU A 242 1.29 -7.35 -19.24
N ASP A 243 2.33 -6.60 -19.59
CA ASP A 243 2.78 -6.44 -20.97
C ASP A 243 3.63 -7.63 -21.46
N SER A 244 3.91 -7.68 -22.76
CA SER A 244 4.73 -8.74 -23.36
C SER A 244 6.17 -8.88 -22.81
N LYS A 245 6.63 -7.90 -22.01
CA LYS A 245 7.98 -7.87 -21.42
C LYS A 245 7.95 -8.23 -19.93
N GLY A 246 6.79 -8.57 -19.35
CA GLY A 246 6.63 -8.89 -17.94
C GLY A 246 6.51 -7.68 -17.02
N ASN A 247 6.26 -6.48 -17.57
CA ASN A 247 5.97 -5.29 -16.77
C ASN A 247 4.48 -5.19 -16.49
N ILE A 248 4.14 -4.69 -15.30
CA ILE A 248 2.77 -4.37 -14.94
C ILE A 248 2.38 -3.04 -15.60
N ALA A 249 1.59 -3.14 -16.66
CA ALA A 249 1.07 -2.03 -17.43
C ALA A 249 -0.10 -1.33 -16.72
N CYS A 250 -0.86 -2.05 -15.90
CA CYS A 250 -1.99 -1.51 -15.17
C CYS A 250 -2.23 -2.26 -13.86
N LYS A 251 -2.56 -1.52 -12.80
CA LYS A 251 -3.18 -2.05 -11.57
C LYS A 251 -4.63 -1.58 -11.53
N PHE A 252 -5.55 -2.49 -11.27
CA PHE A 252 -6.96 -2.15 -11.13
C PHE A 252 -7.22 -1.48 -9.76
N PRO A 253 -8.21 -0.57 -9.66
CA PRO A 253 -8.57 0.07 -8.39
C PRO A 253 -8.92 -0.95 -7.31
N VAL A 254 -8.60 -0.63 -6.06
CA VAL A 254 -8.87 -1.51 -4.90
C VAL A 254 -10.11 -1.09 -4.11
N ASP A 255 -10.74 0.03 -4.48
CA ASP A 255 -11.87 0.62 -3.74
C ASP A 255 -13.11 -0.29 -3.69
N TYR A 256 -13.22 -1.25 -4.61
CA TYR A 256 -14.27 -2.28 -4.59
C TYR A 256 -14.27 -3.10 -3.30
N ARG A 257 -13.13 -3.19 -2.60
CA ARG A 257 -13.00 -3.90 -1.33
C ARG A 257 -13.95 -3.37 -0.25
N ASN A 258 -14.25 -2.08 -0.28
CA ASN A 258 -15.18 -1.44 0.66
C ASN A 258 -16.64 -1.88 0.45
N ASP A 259 -16.95 -2.43 -0.72
CA ASP A 259 -18.31 -2.86 -1.09
C ASP A 259 -18.51 -4.38 -0.92
N ILE A 260 -17.45 -5.18 -1.04
CA ILE A 260 -17.50 -6.64 -0.81
C ILE A 260 -17.36 -7.04 0.66
N GLY A 261 -16.90 -6.15 1.54
CA GLY A 261 -16.52 -6.50 2.91
C GLY A 261 -17.57 -6.24 4.00
N GLN A 262 -18.69 -5.59 3.71
CA GLN A 262 -19.57 -5.10 4.79
C GLN A 262 -20.40 -6.20 5.46
N ASN A 263 -20.69 -7.32 4.80
CA ASN A 263 -21.43 -8.45 5.38
C ASN A 263 -21.09 -9.77 4.67
N SER A 264 -19.87 -9.91 4.16
CA SER A 264 -19.52 -11.04 3.30
C SER A 264 -18.11 -11.52 3.52
N LEU A 265 -17.97 -12.84 3.63
CA LEU A 265 -16.69 -13.53 3.58
C LEU A 265 -16.42 -13.92 2.13
N VAL A 266 -15.50 -13.22 1.46
CA VAL A 266 -15.10 -13.57 0.10
C VAL A 266 -14.25 -14.83 0.13
N GLU A 267 -14.72 -15.86 -0.57
CA GLU A 267 -14.05 -17.17 -0.64
C GLU A 267 -13.13 -17.24 -1.85
N GLY A 268 -13.50 -16.57 -2.94
CA GLY A 268 -12.64 -16.41 -4.10
C GLY A 268 -13.30 -15.79 -5.30
N VAL A 269 -12.51 -15.57 -6.34
CA VAL A 269 -12.99 -15.17 -7.65
C VAL A 269 -13.58 -16.41 -8.33
N SER A 270 -14.80 -16.30 -8.87
CA SER A 270 -15.51 -17.42 -9.51
C SER A 270 -15.55 -17.33 -11.02
N ALA A 271 -15.58 -16.12 -11.59
CA ALA A 271 -15.51 -15.91 -13.02
C ALA A 271 -15.01 -14.51 -13.37
N ILE A 272 -14.40 -14.37 -14.54
CA ILE A 272 -13.95 -13.09 -15.09
C ILE A 272 -14.38 -13.03 -16.55
N SER A 273 -14.83 -11.85 -16.98
CA SER A 273 -15.14 -11.61 -18.39
C SER A 273 -14.80 -10.18 -18.78
N LEU A 274 -14.58 -9.97 -20.07
CA LEU A 274 -14.34 -8.65 -20.63
C LEU A 274 -15.35 -8.37 -21.72
N ALA A 275 -16.12 -7.31 -21.54
CA ALA A 275 -17.17 -6.89 -22.45
C ALA A 275 -17.40 -5.39 -22.30
N ASP A 276 -17.79 -4.73 -23.39
CA ASP A 276 -18.35 -3.39 -23.31
C ASP A 276 -19.77 -3.51 -22.73
N VAL A 277 -19.94 -3.14 -21.47
CA VAL A 277 -21.22 -3.19 -20.74
C VAL A 277 -21.78 -1.81 -20.44
N ASN A 278 -21.04 -0.75 -20.76
CA ASN A 278 -21.46 0.64 -20.65
C ASN A 278 -21.74 1.29 -22.02
N ASN A 279 -21.50 0.56 -23.12
CA ASN A 279 -21.65 0.97 -24.52
C ASN A 279 -20.75 2.15 -24.92
N ASP A 280 -19.54 2.25 -24.37
CA ASP A 280 -18.55 3.28 -24.72
C ASP A 280 -17.53 2.84 -25.78
N GLY A 281 -17.66 1.62 -26.30
CA GLY A 281 -16.77 1.03 -27.30
C GLY A 281 -15.47 0.47 -26.72
N LEU A 282 -15.25 0.56 -25.41
CA LEU A 282 -14.12 -0.01 -24.70
C LEU A 282 -14.57 -1.22 -23.88
N LYS A 283 -13.72 -2.24 -23.80
CA LYS A 283 -14.02 -3.40 -22.95
C LYS A 283 -13.87 -3.01 -21.47
N ASP A 284 -14.93 -3.22 -20.70
CA ASP A 284 -14.91 -3.26 -19.25
C ASP A 284 -14.45 -4.65 -18.76
N VAL A 285 -14.09 -4.76 -17.47
CA VAL A 285 -13.79 -6.04 -16.81
C VAL A 285 -14.88 -6.34 -15.80
N ILE A 286 -15.48 -7.52 -15.89
CA ILE A 286 -16.49 -8.05 -14.99
C ILE A 286 -15.82 -9.16 -14.16
N VAL A 287 -15.85 -9.02 -12.84
CA VAL A 287 -15.34 -10.01 -11.90
C VAL A 287 -16.51 -10.48 -11.03
N LEU A 288 -16.72 -11.79 -10.98
CA LEU A 288 -17.60 -12.43 -10.03
C LEU A 288 -16.78 -13.03 -8.89
N PHE A 289 -17.21 -12.77 -7.67
CA PHE A 289 -16.72 -13.42 -6.47
C PHE A 289 -17.78 -14.36 -5.92
N ASN A 290 -17.35 -15.49 -5.40
CA ASN A 290 -18.15 -16.29 -4.48
C ASN A 290 -17.80 -15.90 -3.05
N GLY A 291 -18.80 -15.95 -2.18
CA GLY A 291 -18.60 -15.76 -0.76
C GLY A 291 -19.79 -16.26 0.04
N THR A 292 -19.74 -15.99 1.33
CA THR A 292 -20.81 -16.29 2.28
C THR A 292 -21.29 -15.00 2.94
N ASP A 293 -22.61 -14.77 2.96
CA ASP A 293 -23.22 -13.70 3.77
C ASP A 293 -22.95 -14.00 5.24
N SER A 294 -22.18 -13.14 5.90
CA SER A 294 -21.71 -13.36 7.28
C SER A 294 -22.85 -13.35 8.31
N ASN A 295 -23.98 -12.71 8.00
CA ASN A 295 -25.12 -12.61 8.92
C ASN A 295 -26.08 -13.79 8.75
N LYS A 296 -26.28 -14.25 7.51
CA LYS A 296 -27.22 -15.31 7.16
C LYS A 296 -26.58 -16.68 7.04
N ASN A 297 -25.25 -16.72 6.92
CA ASN A 297 -24.48 -17.93 6.67
C ASN A 297 -24.96 -18.69 5.42
N VAL A 298 -25.22 -17.95 4.33
CA VAL A 298 -25.66 -18.50 3.03
C VAL A 298 -24.71 -18.07 1.91
N PRO A 299 -24.51 -18.92 0.88
CA PRO A 299 -23.71 -18.55 -0.28
C PRO A 299 -24.27 -17.33 -0.99
N ILE A 300 -23.37 -16.46 -1.45
CA ILE A 300 -23.67 -15.29 -2.25
C ILE A 300 -22.70 -15.18 -3.42
N SER A 301 -23.15 -14.53 -4.48
CA SER A 301 -22.29 -14.05 -5.56
C SER A 301 -22.19 -12.53 -5.49
N ILE A 302 -21.03 -11.98 -5.83
CA ILE A 302 -20.80 -10.54 -5.86
C ILE A 302 -20.15 -10.16 -7.18
N CYS A 303 -20.77 -9.25 -7.92
CA CYS A 303 -20.27 -8.72 -9.18
C CYS A 303 -19.56 -7.39 -8.95
N ILE A 304 -18.33 -7.27 -9.43
CA ILE A 304 -17.53 -6.05 -9.48
C ILE A 304 -17.22 -5.76 -10.94
N ILE A 305 -17.51 -4.53 -11.38
CA ILE A 305 -17.25 -4.09 -12.75
C ILE A 305 -16.24 -2.95 -12.73
N PHE A 306 -15.17 -3.11 -13.50
CA PHE A 306 -14.18 -2.07 -13.76
C PHE A 306 -14.36 -1.52 -15.16
N SER A 307 -14.62 -0.22 -15.27
CA SER A 307 -14.80 0.42 -16.57
C SER A 307 -13.52 1.06 -17.09
N GLN A 308 -13.18 0.75 -18.34
CA GLN A 308 -12.04 1.38 -19.00
C GLN A 308 -12.39 2.80 -19.42
N LYS A 309 -11.44 3.73 -19.26
CA LYS A 309 -11.57 5.11 -19.76
C LYS A 309 -10.75 5.30 -21.02
N ASN A 310 -11.04 6.40 -21.73
CA ASN A 310 -10.38 6.75 -22.99
C ASN A 310 -8.84 6.89 -22.87
N ASN A 311 -8.32 7.19 -21.69
CA ASN A 311 -6.90 7.26 -21.40
C ASN A 311 -6.29 5.90 -20.96
N GLY A 312 -7.06 4.81 -21.02
CA GLY A 312 -6.64 3.46 -20.61
C GLY A 312 -6.83 3.15 -19.13
N VAL A 313 -7.10 4.14 -18.28
CA VAL A 313 -7.29 3.90 -16.84
C VAL A 313 -8.57 3.10 -16.59
N PHE A 314 -8.50 2.08 -15.74
CA PHE A 314 -9.69 1.40 -15.22
C PHE A 314 -10.17 2.08 -13.95
N ILE A 315 -11.48 2.28 -13.83
CA ILE A 315 -12.13 2.75 -12.61
C ILE A 315 -13.07 1.67 -12.07
N TYR A 316 -13.24 1.60 -10.77
CA TYR A 316 -14.30 0.78 -10.19
C TYR A 316 -15.66 1.43 -10.48
N ASN A 317 -16.49 0.76 -11.29
CA ASN A 317 -17.83 1.22 -11.64
C ASN A 317 -18.84 0.72 -10.59
N LYS A 318 -18.85 1.41 -9.45
CA LYS A 318 -19.73 1.11 -8.31
C LYS A 318 -21.20 1.07 -8.70
N SER A 319 -21.68 2.05 -9.47
CA SER A 319 -23.08 2.13 -9.87
C SER A 319 -23.52 0.90 -10.67
N LEU A 320 -22.73 0.46 -11.65
CA LEU A 320 -23.06 -0.70 -12.47
C LEU A 320 -22.95 -2.00 -11.66
N SER A 321 -21.93 -2.12 -10.81
CA SER A 321 -21.73 -3.25 -9.90
C SER A 321 -22.94 -3.41 -8.97
N GLU A 322 -23.35 -2.34 -8.31
CA GLU A 322 -24.54 -2.34 -7.44
C GLU A 322 -25.82 -2.65 -8.21
N LYS A 323 -25.99 -2.13 -9.43
CA LYS A 323 -27.16 -2.40 -10.27
C LYS A 323 -27.33 -3.90 -10.52
N VAL A 324 -26.25 -4.58 -10.90
CA VAL A 324 -26.24 -6.03 -11.14
C VAL A 324 -26.45 -6.82 -9.84
N ASN A 325 -25.79 -6.43 -8.76
CA ASN A 325 -25.90 -7.13 -7.47
C ASN A 325 -27.31 -7.03 -6.89
N LYS A 326 -27.93 -5.83 -6.94
CA LYS A 326 -29.30 -5.61 -6.45
C LYS A 326 -30.35 -6.35 -7.28
N SER A 327 -30.07 -6.63 -8.56
CA SER A 327 -31.01 -7.36 -9.42
C SER A 327 -30.93 -8.88 -9.25
N GLY A 328 -29.89 -9.42 -8.61
CA GLY A 328 -29.65 -10.86 -8.49
C GLY A 328 -29.18 -11.54 -9.78
N ASN A 329 -28.78 -10.77 -10.81
CA ASN A 329 -28.26 -11.29 -12.09
C ASN A 329 -26.74 -11.55 -12.06
N ASN A 330 -26.16 -11.63 -10.87
CA ASN A 330 -24.73 -11.83 -10.63
C ASN A 330 -24.34 -13.31 -10.47
N LYS A 331 -25.21 -14.27 -10.79
CA LYS A 331 -24.95 -15.70 -10.59
C LYS A 331 -23.88 -16.27 -11.54
N ASP A 332 -23.81 -15.73 -12.74
CA ASP A 332 -22.84 -16.10 -13.76
C ASP A 332 -22.68 -14.96 -14.77
N ILE A 333 -21.60 -15.01 -15.57
CA ILE A 333 -21.27 -13.96 -16.55
C ILE A 333 -22.39 -13.76 -17.57
N LYS A 334 -23.06 -14.84 -18.02
CA LYS A 334 -24.12 -14.76 -19.02
C LYS A 334 -25.30 -13.96 -18.51
N SER A 335 -25.69 -14.17 -17.25
CA SER A 335 -26.76 -13.45 -16.57
C SER A 335 -26.42 -11.97 -16.41
N VAL A 336 -25.17 -11.64 -16.06
CA VAL A 336 -24.70 -10.24 -15.99
C VAL A 336 -24.81 -9.57 -17.36
N LEU A 337 -24.27 -10.21 -18.41
CA LEU A 337 -24.27 -9.65 -19.75
C LEU A 337 -25.69 -9.47 -20.31
N ASN A 338 -26.59 -10.43 -20.08
CA ASN A 338 -27.99 -10.33 -20.51
C ASN A 338 -28.78 -9.26 -19.77
N TYR A 339 -28.37 -8.88 -18.56
CA TYR A 339 -29.04 -7.84 -17.78
C TYR A 339 -28.57 -6.42 -18.16
N LEU A 340 -27.31 -6.30 -18.59
CA LEU A 340 -26.71 -5.01 -18.93
C LEU A 340 -26.87 -4.64 -20.40
N LYS A 341 -27.16 -5.60 -21.27
CA LYS A 341 -27.46 -5.41 -22.70
C LYS A 341 -28.96 -5.46 -22.95
#